data_AF-X8IHP9-F1
#
_entry.id   AF-X8IHP9-F1
#
_cell.length_a   1.000
_cell.length_b   1.000
_cell.length_c   1.000
_cell.angle_alpha   90.00
_cell.angle_beta   90.00
_cell.angle_gamma   90.00
#
_symmetry.space_group_name_H-M   'P 1'
#
loop_
_entity.id
_entity.type
_entity.pdbx_description
1 polymer ?
#
loop_
_entity_poly.entity_id
_entity_poly.type
_entity_poly.pdbx_seq_one_letter_code
_entity_poly.pdbx_strand_id
1 'polypeptide(L)' 'MLNSQINKIQAITSDTLIVGVDIAKNIQWAQFINFRGIEVSKHICFENNYSGFNSIMEKIEEIKSKNNFLSV' A
#
# COMPACT_ATOMS: atom_id res chain seq x y z
N MET A 1 0.15 11.87 27.22
CA MET A 1 0.47 10.88 26.17
C MET A 1 0.98 11.65 24.97
N LEU A 2 2.12 11.26 24.40
CA LEU A 2 2.55 11.77 23.10
C LEU A 2 1.42 11.54 22.10
N ASN A 3 1.08 12.56 21.31
CA ASN A 3 -0.09 12.56 20.44
C ASN A 3 -0.02 11.34 19.48
N SER A 4 -0.98 10.41 19.57
CA SER A 4 -0.92 9.12 18.87
C SER A 4 -0.79 9.24 17.35
N GLN A 5 -1.23 10.37 16.80
CA GLN A 5 -1.10 10.72 15.40
C GLN A 5 0.36 11.03 15.00
N ILE A 6 1.12 11.71 15.87
CA ILE A 6 2.53 12.01 15.63
C ILE A 6 3.32 10.71 15.51
N ASN A 7 3.06 9.74 16.39
CA ASN A 7 3.72 8.44 16.33
C ASN A 7 3.42 7.69 15.02
N LYS A 8 2.19 7.78 14.51
CA LYS A 8 1.81 7.16 13.23
C LYS A 8 2.54 7.81 12.05
N ILE A 9 2.65 9.14 12.04
CA ILE A 9 3.39 9.86 10.98
C ILE A 9 4.88 9.53 11.06
N GLN A 10 5.46 9.49 12.26
CA GLN A 10 6.87 9.14 12.47
C GLN A 10 7.24 7.71 12.07
N ALA A 11 6.27 6.79 12.03
CA ALA A 11 6.49 5.42 11.57
C ALA A 11 6.68 5.32 10.04
N ILE A 12 6.32 6.36 9.28
CA ILE A 12 6.52 6.40 7.83
C ILE A 12 7.95 6.87 7.56
N THR A 13 8.78 5.97 7.05
CA THR A 13 10.19 6.20 6.69
C THR A 13 10.37 6.32 5.18
N SER A 14 11.58 6.64 4.72
CA SER A 14 11.92 6.67 3.28
C SER A 14 11.61 5.36 2.55
N ASP A 15 11.62 4.25 3.29
CA ASP A 15 11.52 2.89 2.77
C ASP A 15 10.11 2.32 2.98
N THR A 16 9.14 3.19 3.30
CA THR A 16 7.73 2.80 3.48
C THR A 16 6.98 2.89 2.16
N LEU A 17 6.39 1.78 1.74
CA LEU A 17 5.34 1.74 0.73
C LEU A 17 3.99 2.05 1.38
N ILE A 18 3.30 3.08 0.90
CA ILE A 18 1.95 3.42 1.35
C ILE A 18 0.95 2.86 0.33
N VAL A 19 -0.02 2.09 0.83
CA VAL A 19 -1.08 1.49 0.02
C VAL A 19 -2.42 2.07 0.45
N GLY A 20 -3.02 2.89 -0.40
CA GLY A 20 -4.37 3.41 -0.20
C GLY A 20 -5.37 2.49 -0.89
N VAL A 21 -6.37 1.98 -0.16
CA VAL A 21 -7.40 1.11 -0.73
C VAL A 21 -8.77 1.75 -0.53
N ASP A 22 -9.49 1.97 -1.64
CA ASP A 22 -10.91 2.33 -1.62
C ASP A 22 -11.74 1.05 -1.58
N ILE A 23 -12.55 0.91 -0.52
CA ILE A 23 -13.31 -0.30 -0.22
C ILE A 23 -14.78 -0.14 -0.64
N ALA A 24 -15.17 -0.84 -1.70
CA ALA A 24 -16.52 -0.99 -2.20
C ALA A 24 -17.05 -2.44 -2.08
N LYS A 25 -18.30 -2.64 -2.51
CA LYS A 25 -19.03 -3.91 -2.33
C LYS A 25 -18.42 -5.09 -3.12
N ASN A 26 -18.03 -4.85 -4.37
CA ASN A 26 -17.62 -5.90 -5.31
C ASN A 26 -16.19 -5.75 -5.81
N ILE A 27 -15.75 -4.52 -6.10
CA ILE A 27 -14.42 -4.23 -6.67
C ILE A 27 -13.76 -3.14 -5.84
N GLN A 28 -12.59 -3.44 -5.30
CA GLN A 28 -11.72 -2.52 -4.57
C GLN A 28 -10.73 -1.85 -5.52
N TRP A 29 -10.25 -0.66 -5.15
CA TRP A 29 -9.19 0.04 -5.90
C TRP A 29 -8.00 0.31 -4.99
N ALA A 30 -6.80 -0.02 -5.44
CA ALA A 30 -5.57 0.22 -4.70
C ALA A 30 -4.62 1.15 -5.45
N GLN A 31 -4.10 2.15 -4.73
CA GLN A 31 -3.04 3.04 -5.16
C GLN A 31 -1.78 2.80 -4.32
N PHE A 32 -0.61 2.91 -4.97
CA PHE A 32 0.68 2.64 -4.37
C PHE A 32 1.57 3.88 -4.49
N ILE A 33 1.92 4.47 -3.35
CA ILE A 33 2.75 5.69 -3.29
C ILE A 33 3.91 5.49 -2.32
N ASN A 34 5.02 6.20 -2.55
CA ASN A 34 6.09 6.29 -1.56
C ASN A 34 5.77 7.30 -0.44
N PHE A 35 6.65 7.42 0.54
CA PHE A 35 6.53 8.37 1.66
C PHE A 35 6.38 9.85 1.25
N ARG A 36 6.75 10.21 0.01
CA ARG A 36 6.59 11.57 -0.55
C ARG A 36 5.25 11.77 -1.28
N GLY A 37 4.41 10.73 -1.34
CA GLY A 37 3.14 10.74 -2.06
C GLY A 37 3.28 10.57 -3.57
N ILE A 38 4.44 10.12 -4.07
CA ILE A 38 4.67 9.88 -5.50
C ILE A 38 4.24 8.45 -5.83
N GLU A 39 3.45 8.28 -6.89
CA GLU A 39 3.02 6.97 -7.40
C GLU A 39 4.23 6.14 -7.84
N VAL A 40 4.34 4.91 -7.32
CA VAL A 40 5.46 3.99 -7.61
C VAL A 40 5.04 2.81 -8.49
N SER A 41 3.75 2.66 -8.74
CA SER A 41 3.16 1.67 -9.64
C SER A 41 1.76 2.10 -10.01
N LYS A 42 1.31 1.66 -11.20
CA LYS A 42 -0.09 1.75 -11.60
C LYS A 42 -1.02 1.21 -10.51
N HIS A 43 -2.14 1.90 -10.34
CA HIS A 43 -3.27 1.41 -9.56
C HIS A 43 -3.78 0.07 -10.11
N ILE A 44 -4.41 -0.71 -9.24
CA ILE A 44 -5.10 -1.94 -9.61
C ILE A 44 -6.51 -1.92 -9.03
N CYS A 45 -7.40 -2.66 -9.67
CA CYS A 45 -8.68 -3.02 -9.07
C CYS A 45 -8.73 -4.54 -8.82
N PHE A 46 -9.40 -4.97 -7.76
CA PHE A 46 -9.49 -6.38 -7.40
C PHE A 46 -10.84 -6.71 -6.77
N GLU A 47 -11.28 -7.95 -6.91
CA GLU A 47 -12.57 -8.38 -6.38
C GLU A 47 -12.57 -8.44 -4.85
N ASN A 48 -13.73 -8.21 -4.25
CA ASN A 48 -13.95 -8.35 -2.81
C ASN A 48 -14.06 -9.84 -2.39
N ASN A 49 -13.03 -10.62 -2.69
CA ASN A 49 -12.90 -12.03 -2.31
C ASN A 49 -11.42 -12.39 -2.08
N TYR A 50 -11.19 -13.64 -1.68
CA TYR A 50 -9.84 -14.13 -1.36
C TYR A 50 -8.86 -14.04 -2.54
N SER A 51 -9.33 -14.32 -3.77
CA SER A 51 -8.49 -14.22 -4.96
C SER A 51 -8.07 -12.79 -5.23
N GLY A 52 -9.02 -11.83 -5.14
CA GLY A 52 -8.72 -10.42 -5.31
C GLY A 52 -7.77 -9.90 -4.23
N PHE A 53 -7.94 -10.34 -2.98
CA PHE A 53 -6.99 -10.03 -1.90
C PHE A 53 -5.58 -10.56 -2.21
N ASN A 54 -5.45 -11.77 -2.73
CA ASN A 54 -4.14 -12.29 -3.13
C ASN A 54 -3.52 -11.48 -4.27
N SER A 55 -4.32 -11.00 -5.23
CA SER A 55 -3.82 -10.15 -6.32
C SER A 55 -3.21 -8.83 -5.84
N ILE A 56 -3.79 -8.17 -4.82
CA ILE A 56 -3.16 -6.98 -4.23
C ILE A 56 -1.88 -7.33 -3.47
N MET A 57 -1.83 -8.47 -2.76
CA MET A 57 -0.62 -8.90 -2.05
C MET A 57 0.52 -9.20 -3.03
N GLU A 58 0.25 -9.90 -4.12
CA GLU A 58 1.22 -10.15 -5.20
C GLU A 58 1.73 -8.82 -5.78
N LYS A 59 0.84 -7.85 -5.98
CA LYS A 59 1.23 -6.53 -6.47
C LYS A 59 2.14 -5.79 -5.50
N ILE A 60 1.87 -5.87 -4.20
CA ILE A 60 2.70 -5.27 -3.16
C ILE A 60 4.11 -5.87 -3.18
N GLU A 61 4.24 -7.20 -3.27
CA GLU A 61 5.54 -7.88 -3.33
C GLU A 61 6.32 -7.57 -4.64
N GLU A 62 5.61 -7.46 -5.76
CA GLU A 62 6.19 -6.99 -7.03
C GLU A 62 6.78 -5.57 -6.90
N ILE A 63 6.09 -4.67 -6.21
CA ILE A 63 6.55 -3.29 -6.00
C ILE A 63 7.74 -3.25 -5.05
N LYS A 64 7.72 -4.04 -3.97
CA LYS A 64 8.82 -4.12 -3.00
C LYS A 64 10.11 -4.58 -3.65
N SER A 65 10.05 -5.69 -4.40
CA SER A 65 11.22 -6.26 -5.09
C SER A 65 11.84 -5.33 -6.14
N LYS A 66 11.04 -4.48 -6.80
CA LYS A 66 11.52 -3.54 -7.83
C LYS A 66 12.11 -2.24 -7.28
N ASN A 67 11.70 -1.81 -6.10
CA ASN A 67 11.98 -0.47 -5.59
C ASN A 67 12.78 -0.46 -4.27
N ASN A 68 13.37 -1.59 -3.86
CA ASN A 68 14.13 -1.73 -2.61
C ASN A 68 13.35 -1.34 -1.34
N PHE A 69 12.02 -1.48 -1.35
CA PHE A 69 11.27 -1.38 -0.08
C PHE A 69 11.62 -2.59 0.78
N LEU A 70 11.74 -2.40 2.10
CA LEU A 70 12.02 -3.50 3.03
C LEU A 70 10.85 -4.51 3.04
N SER A 71 11.18 -5.79 2.95
CA SER A 71 10.23 -6.86 3.29
C SER A 71 10.04 -6.86 4.81
N VAL A 72 8.80 -6.65 5.26
CA VAL A 72 8.40 -6.80 6.69
C VAL A 72 8.09 -8.26 6.96
#